data_AF-A0A8T7I608-F1
#
_entry.id   AF-A0A8T7I608-F1
#
_cell.length_a   1.000
_cell.length_b   1.000
_cell.length_c   1.000
_cell.angle_alpha   90.00
_cell.angle_beta   90.00
_cell.angle_gamma   90.00
#
_symmetry.space_group_name_H-M   'P 1'
#
loop_
_entity.id
_entity.type
_entity.pdbx_description
1 polymer ?
#
loop_
_entity_poly.entity_id
_entity_poly.type
_entity_poly.pdbx_seq_one_letter_code
_entity_poly.pdbx_strand_id
1 'polypeptide(L)'
;MPLINQFPDEVLSFKMQHFHLKNDLAQLSKAYQYDIREATIFYSGRILEALSSHAVSALGGKAKANVFANLEYIDDFHFFNNSTRFWAHALRRLANQVRHLLSDLEHDAHHISVALLNNWIEWFFVDYPLGPKLSNFKTSDDSSIEVVQLINQLSRNLNQDSFDAIKFNQQHKELLLHPALISIIIEKLLDKGSFTEADQLIEQALERSPDDLRLRQLFGLSMSRQSKLEKAMNTLQQLNKSFPNDDETMGILGGLFKRVWSNTGDNTYLNRSGKLYQQGWKNSRERNTYLGINAASIKLWQGKLEETQAIAKSITEQFKVKQQILSDKLPNQQQSLNFWDKETLAQAYFLAGQSDEAFNLYKELLDPIQYPNKPFTVVTSQLRKHFQFIQPAENLKALIDAFE
;
A
#
# COMPACT_ATOMS: atom_id res chain seq x y z
N MET A 1 0.00 -33.10 8.45
CA MET A 1 1.44 -33.34 8.14
C MET A 1 2.26 -32.16 8.65
N PRO A 2 3.57 -32.31 8.93
CA PRO A 2 4.43 -31.18 9.26
C PRO A 2 4.35 -30.09 8.19
N LEU A 3 4.21 -28.84 8.60
CA LEU A 3 4.11 -27.67 7.71
C LEU A 3 5.29 -27.58 6.74
N ILE A 4 6.49 -28.00 7.17
CA ILE A 4 7.68 -27.98 6.29
C ILE A 4 7.54 -28.88 5.06
N ASN A 5 6.73 -29.94 5.11
CA ASN A 5 6.62 -30.91 4.03
C ASN A 5 5.88 -30.37 2.79
N GLN A 6 5.25 -29.20 2.89
CA GLN A 6 4.60 -28.55 1.74
C GLN A 6 5.58 -27.85 0.79
N PHE A 7 6.83 -27.68 1.20
CA PHE A 7 7.83 -26.92 0.44
C PHE A 7 8.75 -27.86 -0.35
N PRO A 8 8.95 -27.64 -1.66
CA PRO A 8 9.85 -28.44 -2.46
C PRO A 8 11.32 -28.14 -2.11
N ASP A 9 12.23 -29.03 -2.53
CA ASP A 9 13.66 -28.93 -2.20
C ASP A 9 14.30 -27.62 -2.68
N GLU A 10 13.85 -27.07 -3.80
CA GLU A 10 14.29 -25.78 -4.32
C GLU A 10 14.03 -24.65 -3.32
N VAL A 11 12.84 -24.62 -2.70
CA VAL A 11 12.51 -23.66 -1.65
C VAL A 11 13.35 -23.94 -0.39
N LEU A 12 13.43 -25.19 0.05
CA LEU A 12 14.17 -25.56 1.26
C LEU A 12 15.68 -25.29 1.13
N SER A 13 16.23 -25.36 -0.08
CA SER A 13 17.64 -25.09 -0.35
C SER A 13 18.01 -23.61 -0.31
N PHE A 14 17.03 -22.70 -0.30
CA PHE A 14 17.26 -21.27 -0.31
C PHE A 14 18.02 -20.81 0.94
N LYS A 15 19.13 -20.08 0.70
CA LYS A 15 20.03 -19.60 1.74
C LYS A 15 20.59 -18.22 1.42
N MET A 16 20.84 -17.44 2.46
CA MET A 16 21.59 -16.20 2.45
C MET A 16 22.74 -16.31 3.46
N GLN A 17 23.66 -15.36 3.48
CA GLN A 17 24.89 -15.41 4.30
C GLN A 17 24.65 -15.81 5.78
N HIS A 18 23.52 -15.41 6.36
CA HIS A 18 23.15 -15.70 7.76
C HIS A 18 21.72 -16.24 7.91
N PHE A 19 21.15 -16.83 6.85
CA PHE A 19 19.78 -17.34 6.85
C PHE A 19 19.65 -18.61 6.02
N HIS A 20 18.94 -19.60 6.55
CA HIS A 20 18.63 -20.85 5.86
C HIS A 20 17.15 -21.12 5.96
N LEU A 21 16.43 -21.04 4.83
CA LEU A 21 14.97 -21.11 4.84
C LEU A 21 14.47 -22.43 5.42
N LYS A 22 15.12 -23.56 5.10
CA LYS A 22 14.82 -24.87 5.69
C LYS A 22 14.88 -24.88 7.23
N ASN A 23 15.86 -24.20 7.82
CA ASN A 23 16.02 -24.21 9.28
C ASN A 23 14.89 -23.43 9.95
N ASP A 24 14.57 -22.23 9.43
CA ASP A 24 13.48 -21.42 9.96
C ASP A 24 12.10 -22.05 9.72
N LEU A 25 11.87 -22.67 8.55
CA LEU A 25 10.64 -23.44 8.28
C LEU A 25 10.52 -24.67 9.18
N ALA A 26 11.63 -25.33 9.54
CA ALA A 26 11.60 -26.47 10.46
C ALA A 26 11.20 -26.03 11.87
N GLN A 27 11.70 -24.88 12.33
CA GLN A 27 11.32 -24.33 13.63
C GLN A 27 9.88 -23.80 13.64
N LEU A 28 9.45 -23.13 12.57
CA LEU A 28 8.04 -22.76 12.36
C LEU A 28 7.14 -23.99 12.41
N SER A 29 7.49 -25.06 11.68
CA SER A 29 6.69 -26.28 11.63
C SER A 29 6.58 -26.96 13.00
N LYS A 30 7.64 -26.94 13.81
CA LYS A 30 7.60 -27.46 15.18
C LYS A 30 6.74 -26.59 16.07
N ALA A 31 6.96 -25.28 16.08
CA ALA A 31 6.17 -24.34 16.87
C ALA A 31 4.68 -24.46 16.58
N TYR A 32 4.32 -24.53 15.29
CA TYR A 32 2.95 -24.72 14.84
C TYR A 32 2.36 -26.05 15.28
N GLN A 33 3.10 -27.15 15.14
CA GLN A 33 2.65 -28.48 15.56
C GLN A 33 2.37 -28.58 17.07
N TYR A 34 3.10 -27.81 17.89
CA TYR A 34 2.95 -27.79 19.34
C TYR A 34 2.07 -26.63 19.86
N ASP A 35 1.34 -25.92 18.98
CA ASP A 35 0.51 -24.74 19.32
C ASP A 35 1.29 -23.65 20.09
N ILE A 36 2.58 -23.47 19.78
CA ILE A 36 3.39 -22.38 20.36
C ILE A 36 3.15 -21.13 19.51
N ARG A 37 2.10 -20.38 19.83
CA ARG A 37 1.53 -19.30 19.01
C ARG A 37 2.51 -18.16 18.77
N GLU A 38 3.15 -17.66 19.82
CA GLU A 38 4.14 -16.59 19.75
C GLU A 38 5.33 -17.00 18.87
N ALA A 39 5.84 -18.21 19.08
CA ALA A 39 6.96 -18.73 18.30
C ALA A 39 6.58 -18.90 16.82
N THR A 40 5.36 -19.36 16.54
CA THR A 40 4.83 -19.49 15.17
C THR A 40 4.84 -18.13 14.48
N ILE A 41 4.23 -17.12 15.08
CA ILE A 41 4.15 -15.77 14.51
C ILE A 41 5.56 -15.16 14.38
N PHE A 42 6.44 -15.39 15.36
CA PHE A 42 7.82 -14.93 15.35
C PHE A 42 8.61 -15.49 14.17
N TYR A 43 8.58 -16.81 13.94
CA TYR A 43 9.27 -17.43 12.81
C TYR A 43 8.69 -16.99 11.47
N SER A 44 7.37 -16.83 11.37
CA SER A 44 6.73 -16.26 10.18
C SER A 44 7.24 -14.85 9.87
N GLY A 45 7.32 -13.98 10.89
CA GLY A 45 7.89 -12.63 10.74
C GLY A 45 9.37 -12.62 10.36
N ARG A 46 10.17 -13.54 10.90
CA ARG A 46 11.59 -13.66 10.58
C ARG A 46 11.84 -14.10 9.13
N ILE A 47 11.02 -15.02 8.62
CA ILE A 47 11.11 -15.44 7.21
C ILE A 47 10.72 -14.28 6.28
N LEU A 48 9.64 -13.54 6.60
CA LEU A 48 9.26 -12.32 5.89
C LEU A 48 10.42 -11.30 5.87
N GLU A 49 11.11 -11.09 6.99
CA GLU A 49 12.26 -10.20 7.11
C GLU A 49 13.42 -10.62 6.20
N ALA A 50 13.78 -11.90 6.20
CA ALA A 50 14.88 -12.41 5.39
C ALA A 50 14.58 -12.28 3.88
N LEU A 51 13.40 -12.72 3.44
CA LEU A 51 13.02 -12.71 2.03
C LEU A 51 12.80 -11.27 1.50
N SER A 52 12.20 -10.38 2.30
CA SER A 52 12.09 -8.96 1.93
C SER A 52 13.46 -8.28 1.85
N SER A 53 14.39 -8.59 2.74
CA SER A 53 15.78 -8.10 2.67
C SER A 53 16.49 -8.56 1.40
N HIS A 54 16.27 -9.81 0.99
CA HIS A 54 16.81 -10.33 -0.27
C HIS A 54 16.22 -9.59 -1.48
N ALA A 55 14.91 -9.41 -1.52
CA ALA A 55 14.24 -8.70 -2.62
C ALA A 55 14.74 -7.24 -2.75
N VAL A 56 14.93 -6.53 -1.64
CA VAL A 56 15.55 -5.19 -1.67
C VAL A 56 16.96 -5.24 -2.28
N SER A 57 17.76 -6.23 -1.89
CA SER A 57 19.14 -6.37 -2.36
C SER A 57 19.21 -6.71 -3.86
N ALA A 58 18.29 -7.54 -4.36
CA ALA A 58 18.19 -7.88 -5.78
C ALA A 58 17.88 -6.65 -6.66
N LEU A 59 17.09 -5.71 -6.11
CA LEU A 59 16.83 -4.39 -6.68
C LEU A 59 18.01 -3.40 -6.57
N GLY A 60 19.15 -3.80 -6.03
CA GLY A 60 20.30 -2.93 -5.78
C GLY A 60 20.13 -1.99 -4.58
N GLY A 61 19.05 -2.15 -3.80
CA GLY A 61 18.80 -1.40 -2.59
C GLY A 61 19.59 -1.91 -1.39
N LYS A 62 19.70 -1.08 -0.35
CA LYS A 62 20.30 -1.48 0.93
C LYS A 62 19.21 -1.94 1.91
N ALA A 63 19.10 -3.26 2.07
CA ALA A 63 18.19 -3.88 3.03
C ALA A 63 18.36 -3.29 4.44
N LYS A 64 17.23 -3.15 5.14
CA LYS A 64 17.15 -2.66 6.53
C LYS A 64 16.71 -3.81 7.43
N ALA A 65 17.09 -3.73 8.71
CA ALA A 65 16.54 -4.61 9.75
C ALA A 65 15.03 -4.39 9.97
N ASN A 66 14.50 -3.23 9.55
CA ASN A 66 13.09 -2.93 9.62
C ASN A 66 12.36 -3.48 8.39
N VAL A 67 11.53 -4.52 8.59
CA VAL A 67 10.69 -5.13 7.55
C VAL A 67 9.80 -4.09 6.87
N PHE A 68 9.24 -3.12 7.60
CA PHE A 68 8.41 -2.08 7.01
C PHE A 68 9.17 -1.32 5.91
N ALA A 69 10.39 -0.89 6.19
CA ALA A 69 11.20 -0.14 5.22
C ALA A 69 11.56 -0.98 3.97
N ASN A 70 11.74 -2.30 4.14
CA ASN A 70 11.99 -3.19 3.01
C ASN A 70 10.73 -3.38 2.16
N LEU A 71 9.57 -3.59 2.78
CA LEU A 71 8.30 -3.72 2.06
C LEU A 71 7.97 -2.45 1.28
N GLU A 72 8.12 -1.26 1.89
CA GLU A 72 7.91 0.01 1.18
C GLU A 72 8.86 0.17 -0.01
N TYR A 73 10.15 -0.21 0.16
CA TYR A 73 11.10 -0.14 -0.95
C TYR A 73 10.75 -1.09 -2.10
N ILE A 74 10.23 -2.28 -1.81
CA ILE A 74 9.79 -3.23 -2.87
C ILE A 74 8.50 -2.72 -3.52
N ASP A 75 7.60 -2.18 -2.71
CA ASP A 75 6.33 -1.59 -3.14
C ASP A 75 6.55 -0.38 -4.05
N ASP A 76 7.62 0.39 -3.84
CA ASP A 76 8.03 1.47 -4.73
C ASP A 76 8.26 0.98 -6.17
N PHE A 77 8.44 -0.33 -6.44
CA PHE A 77 8.54 -0.90 -7.79
C PHE A 77 7.25 -1.57 -8.27
N HIS A 78 6.20 -1.58 -7.45
CA HIS A 78 4.88 -2.18 -7.72
C HIS A 78 4.91 -3.63 -8.19
N PHE A 79 5.85 -4.41 -7.64
CA PHE A 79 5.93 -5.85 -7.90
C PHE A 79 4.91 -6.68 -7.11
N PHE A 80 4.24 -6.07 -6.14
CA PHE A 80 3.15 -6.73 -5.44
C PHE A 80 1.92 -6.78 -6.32
N ASN A 81 1.32 -7.96 -6.43
CA ASN A 81 -0.11 -8.03 -6.76
C ASN A 81 -0.92 -7.46 -5.57
N ASN A 82 -2.18 -7.13 -5.81
CA ASN A 82 -3.04 -6.47 -4.82
C ASN A 82 -3.03 -7.20 -3.46
N SER A 83 -3.17 -8.52 -3.46
CA SER A 83 -3.26 -9.32 -2.23
C SER A 83 -1.92 -9.43 -1.48
N THR A 84 -0.81 -9.66 -2.18
CA THR A 84 0.52 -9.86 -1.58
C THR A 84 0.94 -8.68 -0.71
N ARG A 85 0.75 -7.45 -1.21
CA ARG A 85 1.08 -6.24 -0.44
C ARG A 85 0.35 -6.26 0.89
N PHE A 86 -0.96 -6.45 0.86
CA PHE A 86 -1.78 -6.45 2.06
C PHE A 86 -1.35 -7.53 3.05
N TRP A 87 -1.10 -8.75 2.56
CA TRP A 87 -0.68 -9.88 3.38
C TRP A 87 0.69 -9.69 4.00
N ALA A 88 1.65 -9.14 3.27
CA ALA A 88 2.98 -8.84 3.79
C ALA A 88 2.91 -7.82 4.94
N HIS A 89 2.15 -6.73 4.79
CA HIS A 89 1.98 -5.75 5.86
C HIS A 89 1.16 -6.29 7.04
N ALA A 90 0.16 -7.13 6.79
CA ALA A 90 -0.61 -7.79 7.84
C ALA A 90 0.28 -8.73 8.67
N LEU A 91 1.08 -9.58 8.02
CA LEU A 91 2.05 -10.45 8.69
C LEU A 91 3.08 -9.65 9.48
N ARG A 92 3.60 -8.55 8.90
CA ARG A 92 4.50 -7.64 9.61
C ARG A 92 3.86 -7.08 10.89
N ARG A 93 2.59 -6.67 10.85
CA ARG A 93 1.88 -6.14 12.04
C ARG A 93 1.76 -7.21 13.12
N LEU A 94 1.32 -8.42 12.76
CA LEU A 94 1.24 -9.56 13.69
C LEU A 94 2.61 -9.89 14.31
N ALA A 95 3.66 -9.97 13.48
CA ALA A 95 5.01 -10.25 13.94
C ALA A 95 5.56 -9.18 14.89
N ASN A 96 5.18 -7.91 14.68
CA ASN A 96 5.57 -6.83 15.59
C ASN A 96 4.81 -6.90 16.93
N GLN A 97 3.54 -7.31 16.95
CA GLN A 97 2.76 -7.44 18.20
C GLN A 97 3.41 -8.42 19.17
N VAL A 98 3.89 -9.56 18.67
CA VAL A 98 4.57 -10.58 19.51
C VAL A 98 5.89 -10.09 20.10
N ARG A 99 6.52 -9.08 19.49
CA ARG A 99 7.75 -8.46 20.01
C ARG A 99 7.47 -7.48 21.17
N HIS A 100 6.21 -7.15 21.43
CA HIS A 100 5.79 -6.26 22.52
C HIS A 100 5.14 -7.08 23.65
N LEU A 101 5.66 -6.94 24.87
CA LEU A 101 5.39 -7.77 26.07
C LEU A 101 3.93 -7.81 26.59
N LEU A 102 2.97 -7.14 25.95
CA LEU A 102 1.62 -6.89 26.51
C LEU A 102 0.46 -7.09 25.50
N SER A 103 0.69 -7.72 24.34
CA SER A 103 -0.39 -7.98 23.39
C SER A 103 -1.07 -9.32 23.71
N ASP A 104 -2.35 -9.29 24.11
CA ASP A 104 -3.20 -10.48 24.05
C ASP A 104 -3.34 -10.88 22.58
N LEU A 105 -2.79 -12.04 22.21
CA LEU A 105 -2.90 -12.55 20.85
C LEU A 105 -4.23 -13.27 20.70
N GLU A 106 -5.01 -12.90 19.68
CA GLU A 106 -6.21 -13.64 19.30
C GLU A 106 -5.86 -15.10 19.00
N HIS A 107 -6.77 -16.03 19.32
CA HIS A 107 -6.55 -17.47 19.24
C HIS A 107 -6.01 -17.90 17.86
N ASP A 108 -6.59 -17.35 16.80
CA ASP A 108 -6.28 -17.72 15.41
C ASP A 108 -5.11 -16.94 14.78
N ALA A 109 -4.50 -16.00 15.51
CA ALA A 109 -3.44 -15.13 14.98
C ALA A 109 -2.24 -15.92 14.40
N HIS A 110 -1.93 -17.06 14.99
CA HIS A 110 -0.83 -17.92 14.55
C HIS A 110 -1.16 -18.66 13.24
N HIS A 111 -2.39 -19.17 13.07
CA HIS A 111 -2.89 -19.71 11.80
C HIS A 111 -2.91 -18.64 10.70
N ILE A 112 -3.38 -17.42 11.02
CA ILE A 112 -3.33 -16.28 10.11
C ILE A 112 -1.88 -16.02 9.68
N SER A 113 -0.93 -15.96 10.63
CA SER A 113 0.47 -15.67 10.31
C SER A 113 1.09 -16.65 9.32
N VAL A 114 0.75 -17.95 9.44
CA VAL A 114 1.20 -19.01 8.53
C VAL A 114 0.60 -18.84 7.15
N ALA A 115 -0.72 -18.61 7.06
CA ALA A 115 -1.40 -18.40 5.78
C ALA A 115 -0.85 -17.17 5.03
N LEU A 116 -0.61 -16.06 5.74
CA LEU A 116 -0.01 -14.86 5.16
C LEU A 116 1.44 -15.09 4.73
N LEU A 117 2.21 -15.88 5.50
CA LEU A 117 3.58 -16.25 5.13
C LEU A 117 3.61 -17.12 3.87
N ASN A 118 2.71 -18.08 3.76
CA ASN A 118 2.58 -18.94 2.59
C ASN A 118 2.39 -18.09 1.33
N ASN A 119 1.46 -17.13 1.36
CA ASN A 119 1.26 -16.17 0.26
C ASN A 119 2.53 -15.37 -0.07
N TRP A 120 3.27 -14.96 0.95
CA TRP A 120 4.55 -14.24 0.78
C TRP A 120 5.64 -15.12 0.14
N ILE A 121 5.78 -16.37 0.57
CA ILE A 121 6.73 -17.34 0.01
C ILE A 121 6.36 -17.66 -1.45
N GLU A 122 5.08 -17.90 -1.74
CA GLU A 122 4.60 -18.10 -3.11
C GLU A 122 4.97 -16.91 -4.00
N TRP A 123 4.63 -15.68 -3.59
CA TRP A 123 5.02 -14.50 -4.34
C TRP A 123 6.54 -14.43 -4.55
N PHE A 124 7.35 -14.63 -3.51
CA PHE A 124 8.80 -14.51 -3.62
C PHE A 124 9.41 -15.53 -4.59
N PHE A 125 8.96 -16.79 -4.52
CA PHE A 125 9.52 -17.87 -5.33
C PHE A 125 8.95 -17.95 -6.75
N VAL A 126 7.73 -17.47 -6.97
CA VAL A 126 7.02 -17.57 -8.26
C VAL A 126 6.93 -16.22 -8.97
N ASP A 127 6.32 -15.23 -8.31
CA ASP A 127 5.88 -13.99 -8.95
C ASP A 127 6.94 -12.89 -8.95
N TYR A 128 7.77 -12.81 -7.92
CA TYR A 128 8.76 -11.73 -7.76
C TYR A 128 9.70 -11.71 -8.98
N PRO A 129 9.76 -10.61 -9.75
CA PRO A 129 10.50 -10.55 -11.02
C PRO A 129 11.97 -10.92 -10.94
N LEU A 130 12.62 -10.63 -9.81
CA LEU A 130 14.03 -10.94 -9.54
C LEU A 130 14.20 -12.14 -8.59
N GLY A 131 13.14 -12.91 -8.38
CA GLY A 131 13.14 -14.10 -7.53
C GLY A 131 13.55 -15.37 -8.28
N PRO A 132 13.49 -16.53 -7.61
CA PRO A 132 13.85 -17.83 -8.19
C PRO A 132 13.03 -18.31 -9.40
N LYS A 133 11.82 -17.78 -9.61
CA LYS A 133 10.93 -18.13 -10.74
C LYS A 133 10.57 -19.61 -10.85
N LEU A 134 10.19 -20.23 -9.74
CA LEU A 134 9.69 -21.61 -9.72
C LEU A 134 8.38 -21.72 -10.50
N SER A 135 8.32 -22.68 -11.41
CA SER A 135 7.10 -22.98 -12.17
C SER A 135 6.15 -23.83 -11.32
N ASN A 136 4.88 -23.42 -11.23
CA ASN A 136 3.80 -24.18 -10.59
C ASN A 136 4.01 -24.51 -9.10
N PHE A 137 4.82 -23.74 -8.38
CA PHE A 137 4.90 -23.87 -6.92
C PHE A 137 3.71 -23.19 -6.26
N LYS A 138 3.02 -23.93 -5.40
CA LYS A 138 2.00 -23.40 -4.50
C LYS A 138 2.13 -24.15 -3.18
N THR A 139 2.01 -23.43 -2.07
CA THR A 139 1.96 -24.08 -0.76
C THR A 139 0.68 -24.90 -0.65
N SER A 140 0.76 -26.05 0.02
CA SER A 140 -0.43 -26.85 0.29
C SER A 140 -1.17 -26.21 1.45
N ASP A 141 -2.21 -25.47 1.13
CA ASP A 141 -3.15 -24.99 2.13
C ASP A 141 -3.75 -26.17 2.87
N ASP A 142 -3.68 -26.16 4.21
CA ASP A 142 -4.52 -27.05 4.99
C ASP A 142 -5.96 -26.52 4.88
N SER A 143 -6.64 -26.98 3.83
CA SER A 143 -8.02 -26.61 3.58
C SER A 143 -8.97 -27.14 4.65
N SER A 144 -8.52 -27.90 5.64
CA SER A 144 -9.34 -28.19 6.83
C SER A 144 -9.40 -27.00 7.81
N ILE A 145 -8.48 -26.04 7.70
CA ILE A 145 -8.42 -24.87 8.57
C ILE A 145 -9.22 -23.72 7.93
N GLU A 146 -10.28 -23.31 8.62
CA GLU A 146 -11.23 -22.29 8.17
C GLU A 146 -10.55 -20.98 7.75
N VAL A 147 -9.63 -20.47 8.56
CA VAL A 147 -8.95 -19.19 8.27
C VAL A 147 -8.06 -19.25 7.03
N VAL A 148 -7.48 -20.41 6.72
CA VAL A 148 -6.68 -20.62 5.51
C VAL A 148 -7.58 -20.58 4.28
N GLN A 149 -8.74 -21.26 4.32
CA GLN A 149 -9.73 -21.20 3.24
C GLN A 149 -10.17 -19.75 2.96
N LEU A 150 -10.44 -18.99 4.02
CA LEU A 150 -10.86 -17.60 3.94
C LEU A 150 -9.80 -16.72 3.28
N ILE A 151 -8.54 -16.78 3.71
CA ILE A 151 -7.45 -15.98 3.14
C ILE A 151 -7.25 -16.30 1.65
N ASN A 152 -7.37 -17.57 1.27
CA ASN A 152 -7.27 -17.98 -0.14
C ASN A 152 -8.43 -17.50 -0.99
N GLN A 153 -9.64 -17.45 -0.42
CA GLN A 153 -10.78 -16.85 -1.08
C GLN A 153 -10.58 -15.35 -1.26
N LEU A 154 -10.20 -14.63 -0.18
CA LEU A 154 -9.90 -13.19 -0.23
C LEU A 154 -8.81 -12.86 -1.25
N SER A 155 -7.73 -13.64 -1.29
CA SER A 155 -6.63 -13.44 -2.24
C SER A 155 -7.10 -13.54 -3.69
N ARG A 156 -7.91 -14.56 -4.03
CA ARG A 156 -8.50 -14.70 -5.36
C ARG A 156 -9.35 -13.49 -5.74
N ASN A 157 -10.22 -13.03 -4.83
CA ASN A 157 -11.10 -11.89 -5.08
C ASN A 157 -10.34 -10.58 -5.24
N LEU A 158 -9.32 -10.35 -4.41
CA LEU A 158 -8.48 -9.16 -4.49
C LEU A 158 -7.69 -9.08 -5.79
N ASN A 159 -7.27 -10.24 -6.31
CA ASN A 159 -6.54 -10.32 -7.57
C ASN A 159 -7.47 -10.21 -8.79
N GLN A 160 -8.74 -10.62 -8.68
CA GLN A 160 -9.75 -10.50 -9.75
C GLN A 160 -10.56 -9.20 -9.70
N ASP A 161 -10.33 -8.35 -8.68
CA ASP A 161 -11.12 -7.15 -8.36
C ASP A 161 -12.64 -7.43 -8.15
N SER A 162 -13.00 -8.70 -7.96
CA SER A 162 -14.36 -9.19 -7.76
C SER A 162 -14.69 -9.26 -6.26
N PHE A 163 -15.09 -8.12 -5.69
CA PHE A 163 -15.34 -8.01 -4.25
C PHE A 163 -16.83 -7.84 -3.95
N ASP A 164 -17.54 -8.95 -3.68
CA ASP A 164 -18.94 -8.96 -3.19
C ASP A 164 -18.97 -9.04 -1.66
N ALA A 165 -18.70 -7.92 -0.95
CA ALA A 165 -18.51 -7.90 0.51
C ALA A 165 -19.65 -8.55 1.32
N ILE A 166 -20.90 -8.41 0.86
CA ILE A 166 -22.08 -8.94 1.56
C ILE A 166 -22.10 -10.48 1.57
N LYS A 167 -21.55 -11.14 0.55
CA LYS A 167 -21.49 -12.62 0.50
C LYS A 167 -20.47 -13.22 1.48
N PHE A 168 -19.43 -12.46 1.85
CA PHE A 168 -18.38 -12.94 2.76
C PHE A 168 -18.84 -13.00 4.23
N ASN A 169 -19.84 -12.20 4.62
CA ASN A 169 -20.15 -11.93 6.03
C ASN A 169 -20.80 -13.12 6.78
N GLN A 170 -21.55 -14.01 6.12
CA GLN A 170 -22.34 -15.02 6.88
C GLN A 170 -21.56 -16.24 7.35
N GLN A 171 -20.53 -16.70 6.63
CA GLN A 171 -19.90 -17.98 6.90
C GLN A 171 -18.67 -17.89 7.83
N HIS A 172 -17.99 -16.74 7.89
CA HIS A 172 -16.71 -16.57 8.59
C HIS A 172 -16.63 -15.26 9.39
N LYS A 173 -17.77 -14.80 9.92
CA LYS A 173 -17.92 -13.44 10.49
C LYS A 173 -16.85 -13.08 11.51
N GLU A 174 -16.60 -13.98 12.46
CA GLU A 174 -15.66 -13.75 13.57
C GLU A 174 -14.23 -13.57 13.06
N LEU A 175 -13.74 -14.49 12.22
CA LEU A 175 -12.41 -14.43 11.63
C LEU A 175 -12.23 -13.22 10.72
N LEU A 176 -13.26 -12.90 9.93
CA LEU A 176 -13.23 -11.77 9.01
C LEU A 176 -13.02 -10.44 9.73
N LEU A 177 -13.58 -10.27 10.93
CA LEU A 177 -13.50 -9.04 11.70
C LEU A 177 -12.12 -8.81 12.34
N HIS A 178 -11.19 -9.77 12.26
CA HIS A 178 -9.81 -9.56 12.68
C HIS A 178 -9.19 -8.36 11.90
N PRO A 179 -8.59 -7.35 12.57
CA PRO A 179 -8.12 -6.11 11.92
C PRO A 179 -7.19 -6.32 10.71
N ALA A 180 -6.36 -7.37 10.78
CA ALA A 180 -5.47 -7.77 9.69
C ALA A 180 -6.20 -8.14 8.38
N LEU A 181 -7.43 -8.65 8.45
CA LEU A 181 -8.23 -9.07 7.29
C LEU A 181 -9.26 -8.00 6.91
N ILE A 182 -10.07 -7.53 7.87
CA ILE A 182 -11.19 -6.63 7.58
C ILE A 182 -10.76 -5.29 6.98
N SER A 183 -9.59 -4.77 7.39
CA SER A 183 -9.09 -3.47 6.91
C SER A 183 -8.98 -3.41 5.38
N ILE A 184 -8.64 -4.54 4.75
CA ILE A 184 -8.46 -4.64 3.30
C ILE A 184 -9.81 -4.58 2.60
N ILE A 185 -10.80 -5.26 3.18
CA ILE A 185 -12.18 -5.28 2.69
C ILE A 185 -12.77 -3.87 2.73
N ILE A 186 -12.62 -3.21 3.89
CA ILE A 186 -13.06 -1.84 4.10
C ILE A 186 -12.41 -0.91 3.08
N GLU A 187 -11.08 -0.99 2.90
CA GLU A 187 -10.36 -0.17 1.92
C GLU A 187 -10.91 -0.34 0.49
N LYS A 188 -11.14 -1.58 0.05
CA LYS A 188 -11.73 -1.86 -1.26
C LYS A 188 -13.16 -1.33 -1.41
N LEU A 189 -13.97 -1.43 -0.37
CA LEU A 189 -15.32 -0.86 -0.37
C LEU A 189 -15.27 0.67 -0.48
N LEU A 190 -14.37 1.31 0.26
CA LEU A 190 -14.18 2.76 0.18
C LEU A 190 -13.74 3.19 -1.22
N ASP A 191 -12.87 2.42 -1.88
CA ASP A 191 -12.41 2.70 -3.25
C ASP A 191 -13.51 2.56 -4.30
N LYS A 192 -14.46 1.62 -4.08
CA LYS A 192 -15.65 1.46 -4.92
C LYS A 192 -16.78 2.45 -4.58
N GLY A 193 -16.61 3.27 -3.55
CA GLY A 193 -17.65 4.18 -3.07
C GLY A 193 -18.80 3.51 -2.31
N SER A 194 -18.64 2.23 -1.94
CA SER A 194 -19.58 1.45 -1.12
C SER A 194 -19.54 1.85 0.36
N PHE A 195 -19.87 3.11 0.65
CA PHE A 195 -19.68 3.69 1.99
C PHE A 195 -20.57 3.06 3.07
N THR A 196 -21.81 2.70 2.75
CA THR A 196 -22.74 2.08 3.71
C THR A 196 -22.20 0.75 4.24
N GLU A 197 -21.71 -0.10 3.34
CA GLU A 197 -21.14 -1.40 3.67
C GLU A 197 -19.81 -1.25 4.42
N ALA A 198 -18.96 -0.31 3.99
CA ALA A 198 -17.71 0.00 4.67
C ALA A 198 -17.96 0.46 6.12
N ASP A 199 -18.90 1.38 6.33
CA ASP A 199 -19.22 1.91 7.66
C ASP A 199 -19.73 0.82 8.61
N GLN A 200 -20.58 -0.10 8.13
CA GLN A 200 -21.06 -1.23 8.92
C GLN A 200 -19.93 -2.17 9.36
N LEU A 201 -18.95 -2.42 8.49
CA LEU A 201 -17.80 -3.27 8.83
C LEU A 201 -16.82 -2.54 9.75
N ILE A 202 -16.60 -1.25 9.52
CA ILE A 202 -15.77 -0.40 10.40
C ILE A 202 -16.34 -0.40 11.83
N GLU A 203 -17.66 -0.23 11.97
CA GLU A 203 -18.33 -0.22 13.28
C GLU A 203 -18.13 -1.55 14.01
N GLN A 204 -18.46 -2.68 13.37
CA GLN A 204 -18.29 -4.01 13.95
C GLN A 204 -16.83 -4.34 14.30
N ALA A 205 -15.87 -3.88 13.48
CA ALA A 205 -14.45 -4.11 13.75
C ALA A 205 -13.92 -3.24 14.89
N LEU A 206 -14.35 -1.98 14.99
CA LEU A 206 -13.97 -1.07 16.07
C LEU A 206 -14.64 -1.43 17.41
N GLU A 207 -15.80 -2.08 17.42
CA GLU A 207 -16.39 -2.64 18.65
C GLU A 207 -15.47 -3.68 19.29
N ARG A 208 -14.73 -4.44 18.48
CA ARG A 208 -13.77 -5.47 18.95
C ARG A 208 -12.39 -4.93 19.20
N SER A 209 -11.93 -4.03 18.33
CA SER A 209 -10.58 -3.50 18.33
C SER A 209 -10.61 -1.97 18.32
N PRO A 210 -11.11 -1.32 19.40
CA PRO A 210 -11.38 0.11 19.43
C PRO A 210 -10.13 0.98 19.24
N ASP A 211 -8.96 0.46 19.61
CA ASP A 211 -7.68 1.17 19.54
C ASP A 211 -6.87 0.84 18.28
N ASP A 212 -7.38 -0.02 17.37
CA ASP A 212 -6.64 -0.35 16.15
C ASP A 212 -6.45 0.88 15.27
N LEU A 213 -5.18 1.24 15.02
CA LEU A 213 -4.81 2.43 14.26
C LEU A 213 -5.39 2.39 12.84
N ARG A 214 -5.32 1.24 12.14
CA ARG A 214 -5.75 1.16 10.74
C ARG A 214 -7.26 1.29 10.63
N LEU A 215 -8.02 0.65 11.50
CA LEU A 215 -9.48 0.79 11.52
C LEU A 215 -9.91 2.23 11.78
N ARG A 216 -9.26 2.92 12.72
CA ARG A 216 -9.54 4.34 13.00
C ARG A 216 -9.16 5.27 11.84
N GLN A 217 -8.07 4.96 11.13
CA GLN A 217 -7.70 5.67 9.89
C GLN A 217 -8.76 5.49 8.80
N LEU A 218 -9.20 4.25 8.57
CA LEU A 218 -10.23 3.92 7.58
C LEU A 218 -11.58 4.56 7.93
N PHE A 219 -11.93 4.62 9.21
CA PHE A 219 -13.07 5.39 9.69
C PHE A 219 -12.96 6.89 9.33
N GLY A 220 -11.83 7.51 9.64
CA GLY A 220 -11.57 8.91 9.28
C GLY A 220 -11.63 9.15 7.76
N LEU A 221 -11.06 8.24 6.97
CA LEU A 221 -11.11 8.27 5.52
C LEU A 221 -12.56 8.15 4.98
N SER A 222 -13.34 7.21 5.51
CA SER A 222 -14.75 7.02 5.14
C SER A 222 -15.55 8.29 5.40
N MET A 223 -15.45 8.85 6.62
CA MET A 223 -16.14 10.09 6.99
C MET A 223 -15.72 11.25 6.08
N SER A 224 -14.43 11.33 5.74
CA SER A 224 -13.91 12.34 4.81
C SER A 224 -14.53 12.19 3.42
N ARG A 225 -14.54 10.98 2.83
CA ARG A 225 -15.08 10.70 1.48
C ARG A 225 -16.59 10.94 1.40
N GLN A 226 -17.31 10.75 2.51
CA GLN A 226 -18.74 11.07 2.63
C GLN A 226 -19.05 12.54 2.97
N SER A 227 -18.05 13.43 2.94
CA SER A 227 -18.19 14.85 3.30
C SER A 227 -18.65 15.11 4.75
N LYS A 228 -18.51 14.14 5.66
CA LYS A 228 -18.72 14.29 7.11
C LYS A 228 -17.45 14.87 7.75
N LEU A 229 -17.09 16.08 7.31
CA LEU A 229 -15.75 16.67 7.52
C LEU A 229 -15.38 16.88 8.99
N GLU A 230 -16.33 17.27 9.84
CA GLU A 230 -16.08 17.50 11.27
C GLU A 230 -15.69 16.20 11.99
N LYS A 231 -16.45 15.12 11.76
CA LYS A 231 -16.19 13.80 12.36
C LYS A 231 -14.85 13.22 11.87
N ALA A 232 -14.57 13.37 10.58
CA ALA A 232 -13.28 12.99 10.00
C ALA A 232 -12.13 13.77 10.65
N MET A 233 -12.30 15.09 10.81
CA MET A 233 -11.27 15.97 11.36
C MET A 233 -10.96 15.65 12.82
N ASN A 234 -11.99 15.44 13.64
CA ASN A 234 -11.80 15.09 15.05
C ASN A 234 -11.05 13.76 15.20
N THR A 235 -11.44 12.75 14.42
CA THR A 235 -10.78 11.42 14.41
C THR A 235 -9.32 11.53 13.97
N LEU A 236 -9.06 12.09 12.80
CA LEU A 236 -7.73 12.06 12.19
C LEU A 236 -6.73 13.00 12.90
N GLN A 237 -7.19 14.10 13.49
CA GLN A 237 -6.33 14.96 14.30
C GLN A 237 -5.90 14.26 15.60
N GLN A 238 -6.80 13.52 16.25
CA GLN A 238 -6.45 12.72 17.43
C GLN A 238 -5.44 11.62 17.09
N LEU A 239 -5.61 10.96 15.95
CA LEU A 239 -4.65 9.98 15.45
C LEU A 239 -3.29 10.63 15.17
N ASN A 240 -3.26 11.75 14.45
CA ASN A 240 -2.00 12.45 14.17
C ASN A 240 -1.31 13.00 15.42
N LYS A 241 -2.07 13.33 16.48
CA LYS A 241 -1.48 13.70 17.78
C LYS A 241 -0.83 12.49 18.48
N SER A 242 -1.45 11.32 18.37
CA SER A 242 -0.99 10.09 19.02
C SER A 242 0.15 9.42 18.24
N PHE A 243 0.13 9.56 16.91
CA PHE A 243 1.08 8.97 15.96
C PHE A 243 1.62 10.04 14.99
N PRO A 244 2.40 11.02 15.48
CA PRO A 244 2.77 12.24 14.74
C PRO A 244 3.75 12.04 13.58
N ASN A 245 4.12 10.80 13.23
CA ASN A 245 5.00 10.47 12.11
C ASN A 245 4.44 9.29 11.28
N ASP A 246 3.15 9.00 11.41
CA ASP A 246 2.49 7.98 10.60
C ASP A 246 2.10 8.57 9.24
N ASP A 247 2.80 8.14 8.19
CA ASP A 247 2.66 8.66 6.83
C ASP A 247 1.23 8.54 6.29
N GLU A 248 0.54 7.44 6.61
CA GLU A 248 -0.84 7.18 6.20
C GLU A 248 -1.81 8.18 6.83
N THR A 249 -1.71 8.39 8.15
CA THR A 249 -2.53 9.38 8.87
C THR A 249 -2.28 10.79 8.34
N MET A 250 -1.00 11.14 8.09
CA MET A 250 -0.64 12.43 7.49
C MET A 250 -1.25 12.60 6.10
N GLY A 251 -1.17 11.58 5.26
CA GLY A 251 -1.76 11.58 3.91
C GLY A 251 -3.26 11.79 3.93
N ILE A 252 -3.98 11.01 4.75
CA ILE A 252 -5.45 11.11 4.87
C ILE A 252 -5.86 12.48 5.45
N LEU A 253 -5.20 12.94 6.52
CA LEU A 253 -5.51 14.24 7.15
C LEU A 253 -5.14 15.42 6.24
N GLY A 254 -4.03 15.33 5.50
CA GLY A 254 -3.64 16.30 4.49
C GLY A 254 -4.68 16.42 3.38
N GLY A 255 -5.21 15.28 2.91
CA GLY A 255 -6.28 15.21 1.92
C GLY A 255 -7.60 15.77 2.44
N LEU A 256 -7.94 15.52 3.71
CA LEU A 256 -9.10 16.12 4.36
C LEU A 256 -8.99 17.65 4.41
N PHE A 257 -7.85 18.20 4.83
CA PHE A 257 -7.65 19.66 4.84
C PHE A 257 -7.69 20.27 3.43
N LYS A 258 -7.15 19.58 2.42
CA LYS A 258 -7.27 19.98 1.01
C LYS A 258 -8.74 20.04 0.57
N ARG A 259 -9.57 19.07 0.99
CA ARG A 259 -11.02 19.06 0.72
C ARG A 259 -11.75 20.19 1.44
N VAL A 260 -11.48 20.40 2.73
CA VAL A 260 -12.08 21.51 3.49
C VAL A 260 -11.74 22.86 2.86
N TRP A 261 -10.48 23.07 2.47
CA TRP A 261 -10.06 24.27 1.74
C TRP A 261 -10.81 24.43 0.42
N SER A 262 -10.95 23.35 -0.36
CA SER A 262 -11.67 23.40 -1.64
C SER A 262 -13.13 23.82 -1.46
N ASN A 263 -13.77 23.43 -0.35
CA ASN A 263 -15.16 23.77 -0.06
C ASN A 263 -15.34 25.17 0.55
N THR A 264 -14.34 25.70 1.25
CA THR A 264 -14.47 26.92 2.07
C THR A 264 -13.65 28.11 1.56
N GLY A 265 -12.60 27.86 0.79
CA GLY A 265 -11.59 28.87 0.43
C GLY A 265 -10.66 29.28 1.59
N ASP A 266 -10.81 28.71 2.79
CA ASP A 266 -9.99 29.11 3.95
C ASP A 266 -8.55 28.56 3.85
N ASN A 267 -7.62 29.47 3.57
CA ASN A 267 -6.21 29.19 3.41
C ASN A 267 -5.54 28.63 4.67
N THR A 268 -6.17 28.71 5.85
CA THR A 268 -5.73 28.02 7.06
C THR A 268 -5.64 26.51 6.80
N TYR A 269 -6.62 25.93 6.13
CA TYR A 269 -6.63 24.50 5.80
C TYR A 269 -5.63 24.15 4.71
N LEU A 270 -5.46 25.00 3.69
CA LEU A 270 -4.41 24.82 2.69
C LEU A 270 -3.02 24.78 3.33
N ASN A 271 -2.76 25.70 4.27
CA ASN A 271 -1.51 25.76 5.02
C ASN A 271 -1.30 24.52 5.90
N ARG A 272 -2.34 24.03 6.57
CA ARG A 272 -2.27 22.81 7.39
C ARG A 272 -2.03 21.57 6.53
N SER A 273 -2.70 21.47 5.37
CA SER A 273 -2.49 20.40 4.39
C SER A 273 -1.03 20.38 3.91
N GLY A 274 -0.51 21.54 3.48
CA GLY A 274 0.86 21.67 3.00
C GLY A 274 1.91 21.31 4.05
N LYS A 275 1.69 21.66 5.32
CA LYS A 275 2.57 21.26 6.43
C LYS A 275 2.63 19.75 6.61
N LEU A 276 1.48 19.06 6.59
CA LEU A 276 1.42 17.60 6.74
C LEU A 276 2.11 16.88 5.59
N TYR A 277 1.80 17.24 4.35
CA TYR A 277 2.44 16.62 3.18
C TYR A 277 3.95 16.89 3.15
N GLN A 278 4.39 18.12 3.45
CA GLN A 278 5.81 18.45 3.52
C GLN A 278 6.53 17.70 4.66
N GLN A 279 5.89 17.55 5.82
CA GLN A 279 6.46 16.81 6.94
C GLN A 279 6.57 15.31 6.61
N GLY A 280 5.50 14.69 6.12
CA GLY A 280 5.50 13.28 5.74
C GLY A 280 6.49 12.98 4.61
N TRP A 281 6.59 13.86 3.61
CA TRP A 281 7.62 13.79 2.58
C TRP A 281 9.04 13.73 3.17
N LYS A 282 9.37 14.67 4.07
CA LYS A 282 10.67 14.72 4.75
C LYS A 282 10.91 13.51 5.66
N ASN A 283 9.89 13.08 6.41
CA ASN A 283 9.96 11.94 7.32
C ASN A 283 10.25 10.63 6.57
N SER A 284 9.66 10.47 5.38
CA SER A 284 9.94 9.34 4.48
C SER A 284 11.37 9.37 3.89
N ARG A 285 12.14 10.43 4.17
CA ARG A 285 13.41 10.80 3.53
C ARG A 285 13.25 11.01 2.04
N GLU A 286 12.17 11.69 1.66
CA GLU A 286 11.88 12.01 0.27
C GLU A 286 11.71 10.77 -0.61
N ARG A 287 11.06 9.72 -0.09
CA ARG A 287 10.76 8.49 -0.84
C ARG A 287 9.29 8.30 -1.14
N ASN A 288 8.41 8.78 -0.26
CA ASN A 288 6.96 8.67 -0.45
C ASN A 288 6.47 9.70 -1.47
N THR A 289 6.55 9.36 -2.77
CA THR A 289 6.25 10.27 -3.89
C THR A 289 4.81 10.76 -3.88
N TYR A 290 3.87 10.00 -3.29
CA TYR A 290 2.50 10.46 -3.06
C TYR A 290 2.45 11.68 -2.13
N LEU A 291 3.16 11.65 -1.00
CA LEU A 291 3.25 12.81 -0.09
C LEU A 291 4.02 13.96 -0.74
N GLY A 292 5.09 13.64 -1.49
CA GLY A 292 5.88 14.61 -2.24
C GLY A 292 5.07 15.37 -3.30
N ILE A 293 4.33 14.67 -4.16
CA ILE A 293 3.58 15.31 -5.26
C ILE A 293 2.43 16.16 -4.72
N ASN A 294 1.79 15.71 -3.63
CA ASN A 294 0.79 16.52 -2.93
C ASN A 294 1.42 17.73 -2.23
N ALA A 295 2.63 17.61 -1.66
CA ALA A 295 3.36 18.76 -1.14
C ALA A 295 3.64 19.79 -2.25
N ALA A 296 4.16 19.36 -3.40
CA ALA A 296 4.40 20.24 -4.56
C ALA A 296 3.11 20.91 -5.06
N SER A 297 2.02 20.14 -5.15
CA SER A 297 0.69 20.64 -5.53
C SER A 297 0.21 21.76 -4.61
N ILE A 298 0.33 21.57 -3.29
CA ILE A 298 -0.10 22.57 -2.31
C ILE A 298 0.79 23.81 -2.39
N LYS A 299 2.11 23.66 -2.59
CA LYS A 299 3.02 24.81 -2.78
C LYS A 299 2.63 25.63 -4.00
N LEU A 300 2.22 24.98 -5.10
CA LEU A 300 1.72 25.68 -6.28
C LEU A 300 0.49 26.51 -5.92
N TRP A 301 -0.48 25.92 -5.21
CA TRP A 301 -1.71 26.61 -4.81
C TRP A 301 -1.49 27.71 -3.76
N GLN A 302 -0.33 27.72 -3.11
CA GLN A 302 0.13 28.81 -2.24
C GLN A 302 0.90 29.90 -3.00
N GLY A 303 1.06 29.78 -4.32
CA GLY A 303 1.84 30.70 -5.16
C GLY A 303 3.35 30.53 -5.06
N LYS A 304 3.83 29.40 -4.53
CA LYS A 304 5.26 29.14 -4.23
C LYS A 304 5.91 28.31 -5.33
N LEU A 305 6.02 28.88 -6.52
CA LEU A 305 6.45 28.15 -7.73
C LEU A 305 7.86 27.53 -7.61
N GLU A 306 8.82 28.24 -7.00
CA GLU A 306 10.16 27.70 -6.81
C GLU A 306 10.18 26.45 -5.90
N GLU A 307 9.44 26.48 -4.79
CA GLU A 307 9.31 25.32 -3.89
C GLU A 307 8.60 24.15 -4.61
N THR A 308 7.58 24.44 -5.41
CA THR A 308 6.89 23.44 -6.25
C THR A 308 7.85 22.74 -7.21
N GLN A 309 8.60 23.52 -7.99
CA GLN A 309 9.52 23.00 -8.99
C GLN A 309 10.65 22.19 -8.37
N ALA A 310 11.17 22.61 -7.21
CA ALA A 310 12.21 21.89 -6.50
C ALA A 310 11.75 20.47 -6.09
N ILE A 311 10.56 20.36 -5.48
CA ILE A 311 10.00 19.05 -5.09
C ILE A 311 9.70 18.21 -6.34
N ALA A 312 9.07 18.81 -7.36
CA ALA A 312 8.70 18.11 -8.58
C ALA A 312 9.92 17.54 -9.32
N LYS A 313 11.02 18.31 -9.43
CA LYS A 313 12.29 17.84 -10.02
C LYS A 313 12.93 16.70 -9.23
N SER A 314 12.86 16.73 -7.89
CA SER A 314 13.30 15.61 -7.06
C SER A 314 12.52 14.32 -7.42
N ILE A 315 11.20 14.43 -7.59
CA ILE A 315 10.35 13.30 -7.96
C ILE A 315 10.66 12.79 -9.37
N THR A 316 10.82 13.67 -10.37
CA THR A 316 11.17 13.23 -11.73
C THR A 316 12.50 12.50 -11.77
N GLU A 317 13.50 12.94 -10.99
CA GLU A 317 14.79 12.25 -10.89
C GLU A 317 14.66 10.88 -10.21
N GLN A 318 13.85 10.75 -9.16
CA GLN A 318 13.57 9.44 -8.54
C GLN A 318 12.95 8.45 -9.51
N PHE A 319 12.01 8.90 -10.35
CA PHE A 319 11.41 8.05 -11.37
C PHE A 319 12.40 7.65 -12.48
N LYS A 320 13.33 8.53 -12.86
CA LYS A 320 14.41 8.17 -13.80
C LYS A 320 15.30 7.07 -13.21
N VAL A 321 15.72 7.21 -11.94
CA VAL A 321 16.51 6.18 -11.25
C VAL A 321 15.74 4.86 -11.18
N LYS A 322 14.45 4.91 -10.82
CA LYS A 322 13.59 3.72 -10.81
C LYS A 322 13.48 3.07 -12.18
N GLN A 323 13.28 3.85 -13.24
CA GLN A 323 13.18 3.34 -14.61
C GLN A 323 14.50 2.75 -15.11
N GLN A 324 15.64 3.33 -14.72
CA GLN A 324 16.96 2.77 -14.98
C GLN A 324 17.13 1.42 -14.28
N ILE A 325 16.77 1.31 -12.99
CA ILE A 325 16.85 0.04 -12.24
C ILE A 325 15.97 -1.02 -12.91
N LEU A 326 14.74 -0.67 -13.28
CA LEU A 326 13.85 -1.59 -14.00
C LEU A 326 14.49 -2.05 -15.31
N SER A 327 15.07 -1.12 -16.08
CA SER A 327 15.74 -1.42 -17.35
C SER A 327 16.96 -2.33 -17.20
N ASP A 328 17.77 -2.10 -16.16
CA ASP A 328 18.99 -2.87 -15.90
C ASP A 328 18.69 -4.28 -15.37
N LYS A 329 17.57 -4.45 -14.66
CA LYS A 329 17.27 -5.67 -13.91
C LYS A 329 16.22 -6.55 -14.56
N LEU A 330 15.34 -6.00 -15.40
CA LEU A 330 14.20 -6.71 -15.96
C LEU A 330 14.22 -6.74 -17.48
N PRO A 331 13.61 -7.77 -18.11
CA PRO A 331 13.40 -7.78 -19.55
C PRO A 331 12.37 -6.72 -19.98
N ASN A 332 12.47 -6.22 -21.21
CA ASN A 332 11.69 -5.09 -21.75
C ASN A 332 10.18 -5.09 -21.43
N GLN A 333 9.53 -6.26 -21.46
CA GLN A 333 8.08 -6.37 -21.19
C GLN A 333 7.69 -6.10 -19.72
N GLN A 334 8.65 -6.08 -18.80
CA GLN A 334 8.43 -5.89 -17.36
C GLN A 334 9.01 -4.56 -16.83
N GLN A 335 9.50 -3.69 -17.72
CA GLN A 335 10.17 -2.43 -17.36
C GLN A 335 9.20 -1.24 -17.16
N SER A 336 7.88 -1.45 -17.23
CA SER A 336 6.92 -0.35 -17.26
C SER A 336 6.46 0.10 -15.88
N LEU A 337 6.42 1.42 -15.69
CA LEU A 337 5.72 2.07 -14.59
C LEU A 337 4.21 1.75 -14.62
N ASN A 338 3.59 1.62 -13.45
CA ASN A 338 2.14 1.41 -13.38
C ASN A 338 1.37 2.71 -13.61
N PHE A 339 0.03 2.64 -13.58
CA PHE A 339 -0.83 3.81 -13.79
C PHE A 339 -0.55 4.95 -12.79
N TRP A 340 -0.45 4.66 -11.49
CA TRP A 340 -0.27 5.69 -10.46
C TRP A 340 1.14 6.29 -10.45
N ASP A 341 2.15 5.51 -10.82
CA ASP A 341 3.50 6.01 -11.07
C ASP A 341 3.51 6.99 -12.24
N LYS A 342 2.91 6.60 -13.37
CA LYS A 342 2.82 7.47 -14.55
C LYS A 342 2.05 8.73 -14.24
N GLU A 343 0.97 8.63 -13.46
CA GLU A 343 0.16 9.76 -13.02
C GLU A 343 0.98 10.73 -12.15
N THR A 344 1.68 10.20 -11.15
CA THR A 344 2.59 10.97 -10.28
C THR A 344 3.70 11.63 -11.09
N LEU A 345 4.29 10.90 -12.04
CA LEU A 345 5.37 11.39 -12.90
C LEU A 345 4.88 12.46 -13.89
N ALA A 346 3.68 12.30 -14.47
CA ALA A 346 3.06 13.29 -15.34
C ALA A 346 2.80 14.60 -14.59
N GLN A 347 2.25 14.50 -13.38
CA GLN A 347 2.10 15.65 -12.48
C GLN A 347 3.45 16.29 -12.16
N ALA A 348 4.47 15.48 -11.86
CA ALA A 348 5.80 15.98 -11.53
C ALA A 348 6.44 16.71 -12.73
N TYR A 349 6.35 16.19 -13.94
CA TYR A 349 6.81 16.89 -15.14
C TYR A 349 6.08 18.22 -15.32
N PHE A 350 4.76 18.22 -15.19
CA PHE A 350 3.97 19.44 -15.30
C PHE A 350 4.41 20.50 -14.27
N LEU A 351 4.51 20.11 -13.00
CA LEU A 351 4.90 21.00 -11.90
C LEU A 351 6.37 21.43 -11.97
N ALA A 352 7.24 20.65 -12.63
CA ALA A 352 8.64 21.00 -12.90
C ALA A 352 8.81 21.95 -14.10
N GLY A 353 7.74 22.23 -14.87
CA GLY A 353 7.79 23.03 -16.10
C GLY A 353 8.24 22.25 -17.35
N GLN A 354 8.19 20.92 -17.29
CA GLN A 354 8.57 20.01 -18.38
C GLN A 354 7.32 19.64 -19.19
N SER A 355 6.84 20.61 -19.99
CA SER A 355 5.52 20.55 -20.64
C SER A 355 5.37 19.42 -21.64
N ASP A 356 6.42 19.09 -22.40
CA ASP A 356 6.36 18.06 -23.44
C ASP A 356 6.29 16.66 -22.81
N GLU A 357 7.12 16.40 -21.79
CA GLU A 357 7.09 15.15 -21.04
C GLU A 357 5.77 14.96 -20.30
N ALA A 358 5.24 16.04 -19.72
CA ALA A 358 3.93 16.03 -19.08
C ALA A 358 2.81 15.68 -20.08
N PHE A 359 2.78 16.36 -21.24
CA PHE A 359 1.79 16.11 -22.29
C PHE A 359 1.82 14.67 -22.76
N ASN A 360 3.01 14.13 -23.05
CA ASN A 360 3.15 12.76 -23.55
C ASN A 360 2.64 11.73 -22.54
N LEU A 361 2.97 11.89 -21.25
CA LEU A 361 2.46 10.97 -20.22
C LEU A 361 0.96 11.13 -19.98
N TYR A 362 0.43 12.36 -19.94
CA TYR A 362 -1.02 12.54 -19.80
C TYR A 362 -1.80 11.96 -20.98
N LYS A 363 -1.27 12.10 -22.20
CA LYS A 363 -1.87 11.49 -23.39
C LYS A 363 -1.93 9.98 -23.29
N GLU A 364 -0.87 9.35 -22.78
CA GLU A 364 -0.84 7.90 -22.55
C GLU A 364 -1.81 7.50 -21.41
N LEU A 365 -1.75 8.19 -20.28
CA LEU A 365 -2.55 7.90 -19.09
C LEU A 365 -4.06 7.97 -19.33
N LEU A 366 -4.48 8.91 -20.16
CA LEU A 366 -5.88 9.16 -20.45
C LEU A 366 -6.40 8.31 -21.62
N ASP A 367 -5.67 7.28 -22.05
CA ASP A 367 -6.17 6.32 -23.03
C ASP A 367 -7.09 5.27 -22.35
N PRO A 368 -8.42 5.28 -22.61
CA PRO A 368 -9.36 4.32 -22.03
C PRO A 368 -9.14 2.88 -22.52
N ILE A 369 -8.49 2.69 -23.67
CA ILE A 369 -8.16 1.37 -24.21
C ILE A 369 -7.00 0.78 -23.40
N GLN A 370 -6.00 1.59 -23.11
CA GLN A 370 -4.83 1.17 -22.33
C GLN A 370 -5.16 1.01 -20.84
N TYR A 371 -6.01 1.88 -20.29
CA TYR A 371 -6.34 1.93 -18.86
C TYR A 371 -7.85 1.85 -18.60
N PRO A 372 -8.50 0.71 -18.93
CA PRO A 372 -9.92 0.55 -18.67
C PRO A 372 -10.22 0.67 -17.18
N ASN A 373 -11.37 1.27 -16.84
CA ASN A 373 -11.87 1.43 -15.48
C ASN A 373 -10.97 2.26 -14.53
N LYS A 374 -10.02 3.04 -15.05
CA LYS A 374 -9.23 3.98 -14.22
C LYS A 374 -9.97 5.31 -13.99
N PRO A 375 -9.76 5.97 -12.85
CA PRO A 375 -10.51 7.16 -12.47
C PRO A 375 -9.94 8.42 -13.16
N PHE A 376 -10.11 8.56 -14.48
CA PHE A 376 -9.62 9.70 -15.26
C PHE A 376 -10.13 11.05 -14.74
N THR A 377 -11.33 11.08 -14.14
CA THR A 377 -11.89 12.28 -13.52
C THR A 377 -11.05 12.80 -12.35
N VAL A 378 -10.39 11.92 -11.59
CA VAL A 378 -9.50 12.32 -10.50
C VAL A 378 -8.26 13.02 -11.06
N VAL A 379 -7.63 12.43 -12.07
CA VAL A 379 -6.44 12.96 -12.75
C VAL A 379 -6.74 14.32 -13.38
N THR A 380 -7.80 14.41 -14.19
CA THR A 380 -8.20 15.64 -14.88
C THR A 380 -8.63 16.74 -13.90
N SER A 381 -9.37 16.42 -12.84
CA SER A 381 -9.77 17.41 -11.83
C SER A 381 -8.58 18.03 -11.09
N GLN A 382 -7.58 17.22 -10.73
CA GLN A 382 -6.37 17.70 -10.08
C GLN A 382 -5.58 18.63 -11.03
N LEU A 383 -5.42 18.23 -12.29
CA LEU A 383 -4.71 19.04 -13.27
C LEU A 383 -5.42 20.36 -13.60
N ARG A 384 -6.75 20.33 -13.78
CA ARG A 384 -7.56 21.56 -13.90
C ARG A 384 -7.38 22.49 -12.70
N LYS A 385 -7.24 21.94 -11.50
CA LYS A 385 -6.96 22.75 -10.31
C LYS A 385 -5.59 23.42 -10.41
N HIS A 386 -4.56 22.74 -10.94
CA HIS A 386 -3.26 23.38 -11.18
C HIS A 386 -3.33 24.50 -12.22
N PHE A 387 -4.14 24.35 -13.28
CA PHE A 387 -4.29 25.36 -14.34
C PHE A 387 -4.80 26.72 -13.82
N GLN A 388 -5.45 26.75 -12.66
CA GLN A 388 -5.87 27.99 -12.00
C GLN A 388 -4.68 28.81 -11.43
N PHE A 389 -3.50 28.19 -11.29
CA PHE A 389 -2.32 28.78 -10.65
C PHE A 389 -1.10 28.86 -11.57
N ILE A 390 -1.09 28.11 -12.67
CA ILE A 390 -0.04 28.14 -13.69
C ILE A 390 -0.66 27.91 -15.05
N GLN A 391 -0.25 28.70 -16.04
CA GLN A 391 -0.75 28.58 -17.41
C GLN A 391 -0.19 27.29 -18.06
N PRO A 392 -1.05 26.35 -18.50
CA PRO A 392 -0.58 25.16 -19.19
C PRO A 392 -0.20 25.45 -20.64
N ALA A 393 0.57 24.54 -21.23
CA ALA A 393 0.73 24.47 -22.69
C ALA A 393 -0.63 24.21 -23.37
N GLU A 394 -0.86 24.80 -24.53
CA GLU A 394 -2.16 24.75 -25.22
C GLU A 394 -2.59 23.32 -25.57
N ASN A 395 -1.64 22.47 -25.97
CA ASN A 395 -1.88 21.06 -26.28
C ASN A 395 -2.35 20.26 -25.06
N LEU A 396 -1.74 20.49 -23.89
CA LEU A 396 -2.15 19.84 -22.64
C LEU A 396 -3.51 20.34 -22.18
N LYS A 397 -3.78 21.65 -22.32
CA LYS A 397 -5.11 22.19 -22.02
C LYS A 397 -6.18 21.54 -22.92
N ALA A 398 -5.95 21.51 -24.23
CA ALA A 398 -6.87 20.91 -25.19
C ALA A 398 -7.11 19.41 -24.93
N LEU A 399 -6.07 18.67 -24.52
CA LEU A 399 -6.20 17.26 -24.12
C LEU A 399 -7.17 17.11 -22.94
N ILE A 400 -7.06 17.95 -21.92
CA ILE A 400 -7.88 17.85 -20.70
C ILE A 400 -9.30 18.37 -20.91
N ASP A 401 -9.47 19.39 -21.73
CA ASP A 401 -10.79 19.91 -22.11
C ASP A 401 -11.60 18.86 -22.91
N ALA A 402 -10.94 17.93 -23.60
CA ALA A 402 -11.60 16.83 -24.34
C ALA A 402 -12.13 15.68 -23.44
N PHE A 403 -11.85 15.69 -22.14
CA PHE A 403 -12.36 14.72 -21.14
C PHE A 403 -13.56 15.26 -20.33
N GLU A 404 -14.18 16.35 -20.80
CA GLU A 404 -15.52 16.78 -20.36
C GLU A 404 -16.62 16.00 -21.08
#